data_AF-A0A7K9VJ63-F1
#
_entry.id   AF-A0A7K9VJ63-F1
#
_cell.length_a   1.000
_cell.length_b   1.000
_cell.length_c   1.000
_cell.angle_alpha   90.00
_cell.angle_beta   90.00
_cell.angle_gamma   90.00
#
_symmetry.space_group_name_H-M   'P 1'
#
loop_
_entity.id
_entity.type
_entity.pdbx_description
1 polymer ?
#
loop_
_entity_poly.entity_id
_entity_poly.type
_entity_poly.pdbx_seq_one_letter_code
_entity_poly.pdbx_strand_id
1 'polypeptide(L)'
;PSGRFGSALAVLDFNEDGVPDLAIGAPSVGSQFLTYKGAVYIYFGTKGRGLPSQPNVTITCQYSYCNLGWSLLAADIDGDGNADLVVGSPYAPGSGQQRGFVAAFYS
;
A
#
# COMPACT_ATOMS: atom_id res chain seq x y z
N PRO A 1 6.99 12.24 0.65
CA PRO A 1 6.04 11.42 1.44
C PRO A 1 6.05 11.80 2.93
N SER A 2 5.00 11.51 3.70
CA SER A 2 4.89 11.78 5.15
C SER A 2 4.27 10.59 5.88
N GLY A 3 3.95 10.71 7.18
CA GLY A 3 3.08 9.73 7.84
C GLY A 3 3.70 8.35 8.05
N ARG A 4 4.96 8.28 8.52
CA ARG A 4 5.74 7.04 8.70
C ARG A 4 5.91 6.25 7.39
N PHE A 5 6.12 6.96 6.29
CA PHE A 5 6.53 6.38 5.02
C PHE A 5 7.75 5.47 5.19
N GLY A 6 7.70 4.27 4.61
CA GLY A 6 8.74 3.25 4.75
C GLY A 6 8.52 2.30 5.94
N SER A 7 7.37 2.37 6.62
CA SER A 7 7.06 1.49 7.76
C SER A 7 6.78 0.04 7.37
N ALA A 8 6.32 -0.19 6.13
CA ALA A 8 6.12 -1.49 5.53
C ALA A 8 6.53 -1.42 4.05
N LEU A 9 7.09 -2.51 3.53
CA LEU A 9 7.56 -2.62 2.15
C LEU A 9 7.09 -3.95 1.55
N ALA A 10 6.77 -3.95 0.27
CA ALA A 10 6.56 -5.17 -0.53
C ALA A 10 7.13 -4.98 -1.94
N VAL A 11 7.68 -6.04 -2.51
CA VAL A 11 8.23 -6.09 -3.87
C VAL A 11 7.40 -7.07 -4.69
N LEU A 12 6.94 -6.63 -5.85
CA LEU A 12 6.07 -7.34 -6.79
C LEU A 12 6.18 -6.65 -8.16
N ASP A 13 5.70 -7.28 -9.23
CA ASP A 13 5.56 -6.62 -10.54
C ASP A 13 4.10 -6.18 -10.68
N PHE A 14 3.77 -4.98 -10.18
CA PHE A 14 2.38 -4.53 -10.03
C PHE A 14 1.77 -4.08 -11.36
N ASN A 15 2.59 -3.67 -12.32
CA ASN A 15 2.17 -3.25 -13.65
C ASN A 15 2.45 -4.28 -14.75
N GLU A 16 2.86 -5.49 -14.38
CA GLU A 16 3.12 -6.64 -15.26
C GLU A 16 4.10 -6.35 -16.41
N ASP A 17 5.14 -5.56 -16.15
CA ASP A 17 6.13 -5.21 -17.19
C ASP A 17 7.41 -6.06 -17.17
N GLY A 18 7.47 -7.03 -16.24
CA GLY A 18 8.60 -7.92 -16.01
C GLY A 18 9.71 -7.30 -15.17
N VAL A 19 9.51 -6.11 -14.59
CA VAL A 19 10.46 -5.42 -13.70
C VAL A 19 9.87 -5.31 -12.29
N PRO A 20 10.62 -5.66 -11.23
CA PRO A 20 10.12 -5.50 -9.88
C PRO A 20 9.83 -4.03 -9.51
N ASP A 21 8.63 -3.80 -8.99
CA ASP A 21 8.13 -2.57 -8.40
C ASP A 21 8.30 -2.57 -6.87
N LEU A 22 8.09 -1.40 -6.26
CA LEU A 22 8.13 -1.23 -4.81
C LEU A 22 6.85 -0.56 -4.28
N ALA A 23 6.11 -1.30 -3.46
CA ALA A 23 5.02 -0.77 -2.65
C ALA A 23 5.53 -0.35 -1.26
N ILE A 24 5.17 0.85 -0.82
CA ILE A 24 5.64 1.46 0.42
C ILE A 24 4.47 1.95 1.27
N GLY A 25 4.37 1.44 2.49
CA GLY A 25 3.36 1.81 3.47
C GLY A 25 3.68 3.11 4.21
N ALA A 26 2.66 3.94 4.40
CA ALA A 26 2.68 5.18 5.16
C ALA A 26 1.41 5.32 6.02
N PRO A 27 1.26 4.48 7.06
CA PRO A 27 0.02 4.33 7.81
C PRO A 27 -0.37 5.56 8.64
N SER A 28 0.52 6.52 8.85
CA SER A 28 0.22 7.75 9.60
C SER A 28 -0.06 8.95 8.69
N VAL A 29 -0.26 8.77 7.38
CA VAL A 29 -0.70 9.86 6.50
C VAL A 29 -1.99 10.47 7.04
N GLY A 30 -2.01 11.80 7.17
CA GLY A 30 -3.11 12.56 7.75
C GLY A 30 -3.01 12.77 9.27
N SER A 31 -1.93 12.35 9.92
CA SER A 31 -1.70 12.56 11.37
C SER A 31 -1.69 14.03 11.78
N GLN A 32 -1.21 14.92 10.91
CA GLN A 32 -1.23 16.37 11.15
C GLN A 32 -2.65 16.96 11.27
N PHE A 33 -3.65 16.23 10.80
CA PHE A 33 -5.06 16.56 10.91
C PHE A 33 -5.80 15.61 11.86
N LEU A 34 -5.08 14.78 12.62
CA LEU A 34 -5.62 13.73 13.50
C LEU A 34 -6.54 12.73 12.76
N THR A 35 -6.37 12.56 11.45
CA THR A 35 -7.23 11.68 10.65
C THR A 35 -6.63 10.30 10.43
N TYR A 36 -5.31 10.12 10.42
CA TYR A 36 -4.65 8.80 10.28
C TYR A 36 -5.24 7.90 9.17
N LYS A 37 -5.52 8.48 8.01
CA LYS A 37 -6.08 7.75 6.86
C LYS A 37 -5.11 6.67 6.36
N GLY A 38 -3.81 6.96 6.40
CA GLY A 38 -2.78 6.08 5.84
C GLY A 38 -2.78 6.06 4.31
N ALA A 39 -1.69 5.55 3.75
CA ALA A 39 -1.51 5.40 2.31
C ALA A 39 -0.53 4.26 1.99
N VAL A 40 -0.63 3.76 0.75
CA VAL A 40 0.40 2.95 0.10
C VAL A 40 0.81 3.65 -1.19
N TYR A 41 2.12 3.77 -1.39
CA TYR A 41 2.71 4.38 -2.58
C TYR A 41 3.41 3.29 -3.38
N ILE A 42 3.11 3.18 -4.67
CA ILE A 42 3.72 2.19 -5.55
C ILE A 42 4.60 2.90 -6.56
N TYR A 43 5.85 2.47 -6.66
CA TYR A 43 6.86 2.98 -7.57
C TYR A 43 7.17 1.89 -8.58
N PHE A 44 6.91 2.16 -9.86
CA PHE A 44 7.17 1.19 -10.91
C PHE A 44 8.66 1.14 -11.21
N GLY A 45 9.21 -0.07 -11.25
CA GLY A 45 10.57 -0.32 -11.64
C GLY A 45 10.80 0.11 -13.08
N THR A 46 12.04 0.44 -13.41
CA THR A 46 12.47 0.57 -14.79
C THR A 46 13.79 -0.12 -14.96
N LYS A 47 13.84 -1.09 -15.89
CA LYS A 47 15.04 -1.87 -16.17
C LYS A 47 16.23 -0.95 -16.47
N GLY A 48 17.31 -1.10 -15.70
CA GLY A 48 18.53 -0.30 -15.83
C GLY A 48 18.44 1.14 -15.32
N ARG A 49 17.29 1.59 -14.80
CA ARG A 49 17.11 2.93 -14.21
C ARG A 49 16.68 2.91 -12.73
N GLY A 50 16.15 1.79 -12.24
CA GLY A 50 15.66 1.67 -10.86
C GLY A 50 14.29 2.32 -10.68
N LEU A 51 14.03 2.84 -9.49
CA LEU A 51 12.73 3.45 -9.13
C LEU A 51 12.70 4.96 -9.45
N PRO A 52 11.56 5.51 -9.87
CA PRO A 52 11.37 6.94 -10.06
C PRO A 52 11.38 7.71 -8.72
N SER A 53 11.50 9.04 -8.79
CA SER A 53 11.46 9.91 -7.60
C SER A 53 10.04 10.15 -7.06
N GLN A 54 9.01 9.84 -7.85
CA GLN A 54 7.60 10.00 -7.49
C GLN A 54 6.86 8.68 -7.70
N PRO A 55 5.84 8.38 -6.87
CA PRO A 55 5.06 7.16 -7.02
C PRO A 55 4.19 7.21 -8.27
N ASN A 56 4.03 6.08 -8.94
CA ASN A 56 3.15 5.89 -10.08
C ASN A 56 1.70 5.73 -9.63
N VAL A 57 1.49 5.04 -8.51
CA VAL A 57 0.16 4.80 -7.91
C VAL A 57 0.18 5.19 -6.45
N THR A 58 -0.92 5.80 -5.99
CA THR A 58 -1.14 6.10 -4.58
C THR A 58 -2.51 5.58 -4.16
N ILE A 59 -2.51 4.64 -3.21
CA ILE A 59 -3.71 4.06 -2.62
C ILE A 59 -3.92 4.73 -1.26
N THR A 60 -5.12 5.23 -1.00
CA THR A 60 -5.45 5.91 0.27
C THR A 60 -6.77 5.40 0.84
N CYS A 61 -6.91 5.45 2.17
CA CYS A 61 -8.21 5.22 2.78
C CYS A 61 -9.07 6.48 2.71
N GLN A 62 -10.36 6.33 2.40
CA GLN A 62 -11.29 7.46 2.41
C GLN A 62 -11.69 7.87 3.83
N TYR A 63 -11.72 6.91 4.76
CA TYR A 63 -12.11 7.12 6.15
C TYR A 63 -10.93 7.53 7.05
N SER A 64 -11.26 8.19 8.16
CA SER A 64 -10.28 8.43 9.23
C SER A 64 -9.99 7.16 10.02
N TYR A 65 -8.80 7.11 10.61
CA TYR A 65 -8.27 6.06 11.46
C TYR A 65 -8.14 4.71 10.77
N CYS A 66 -8.00 4.66 9.45
CA CYS A 66 -7.74 3.39 8.76
C CYS A 66 -6.33 2.87 9.05
N ASN A 67 -5.36 3.78 9.05
CA ASN A 67 -3.95 3.46 9.02
C ASN A 67 -3.59 2.48 7.89
N LEU A 68 -4.17 2.71 6.70
CA LEU A 68 -3.89 1.90 5.51
C LEU A 68 -2.39 1.85 5.22
N GLY A 69 -1.89 0.66 4.88
CA GLY A 69 -0.46 0.44 4.62
C GLY A 69 0.33 0.17 5.90
N TRP A 70 -0.34 -0.28 6.97
CA TRP A 70 0.34 -0.71 8.21
C TRP A 70 1.17 -1.99 8.00
N SER A 71 0.67 -2.88 7.16
CA SER A 71 1.36 -4.11 6.74
C SER A 71 1.10 -4.33 5.25
N LEU A 72 2.10 -4.88 4.57
CA LEU A 72 2.04 -5.23 3.15
C LEU A 72 2.49 -6.68 2.98
N LEU A 73 1.89 -7.38 2.02
CA LEU A 73 2.30 -8.70 1.53
C LEU A 73 2.19 -8.69 0.01
N ALA A 74 3.16 -9.30 -0.66
CA ALA A 74 3.10 -9.63 -2.08
C ALA A 74 3.03 -11.15 -2.21
N ALA A 75 1.97 -11.66 -2.84
CA ALA A 75 1.78 -13.09 -3.07
C ALA A 75 0.71 -13.29 -4.15
N ASP A 76 0.88 -14.31 -4.98
CA ASP A 76 -0.16 -14.81 -5.89
C ASP A 76 -1.28 -15.45 -5.05
N ILE A 77 -2.37 -14.72 -4.83
CA ILE A 77 -3.50 -15.18 -4.01
C ILE A 77 -4.71 -15.61 -4.84
N ASP A 78 -4.77 -15.23 -6.12
CA ASP A 78 -5.84 -15.63 -7.03
C ASP A 78 -5.45 -16.76 -8.01
N GLY A 79 -4.16 -17.10 -8.08
CA GLY A 79 -3.63 -18.24 -8.82
C GLY A 79 -3.35 -17.95 -10.29
N ASP A 80 -3.18 -16.70 -10.69
CA ASP A 80 -2.90 -16.31 -12.07
C ASP A 80 -1.40 -16.42 -12.44
N GLY A 81 -0.53 -16.59 -11.44
CA GLY A 81 0.93 -16.66 -11.60
C GLY A 81 1.67 -15.34 -11.39
N ASN A 82 0.96 -14.25 -11.15
CA ASN A 82 1.49 -12.93 -10.79
C ASN A 82 1.28 -12.66 -9.30
N ALA A 83 2.11 -11.79 -8.71
CA ALA A 83 2.00 -11.49 -7.28
C ALA A 83 1.04 -10.33 -7.02
N ASP A 84 0.01 -10.57 -6.22
CA ASP A 84 -0.95 -9.55 -5.80
C ASP A 84 -0.46 -8.74 -4.61
N LEU A 85 -0.90 -7.48 -4.52
CA LEU A 85 -0.64 -6.64 -3.36
C LEU A 85 -1.74 -6.79 -2.31
N VAL A 86 -1.40 -7.30 -1.13
CA VAL A 86 -2.28 -7.33 0.04
C VAL A 86 -1.91 -6.23 1.04
N VAL A 87 -2.89 -5.42 1.42
CA VAL A 87 -2.71 -4.22 2.25
C VAL A 87 -3.54 -4.32 3.54
N GLY A 88 -2.86 -4.23 4.68
CA GLY A 88 -3.49 -4.18 6.01
C GLY A 88 -3.87 -2.76 6.44
N SER A 89 -5.03 -2.65 7.07
CA SER A 89 -5.62 -1.42 7.59
C SER A 89 -6.26 -1.70 8.96
N PRO A 90 -5.45 -1.94 10.01
CA PRO A 90 -5.91 -2.58 11.25
C PRO A 90 -6.91 -1.74 12.07
N TYR A 91 -6.97 -0.44 11.82
CA TYR A 91 -7.77 0.49 12.62
C TYR A 91 -9.04 0.97 11.91
N ALA A 92 -9.28 0.52 10.66
CA ALA A 92 -10.39 0.99 9.85
C ALA A 92 -11.75 0.86 10.54
N PRO A 93 -12.62 1.87 10.38
CA PRO A 93 -13.91 1.91 11.06
C PRO A 93 -14.89 0.88 10.48
N GLY A 94 -15.67 0.25 11.35
CA GLY A 94 -16.76 -0.65 11.02
C GLY A 94 -17.81 -0.70 12.14
N SER A 95 -19.06 -0.37 11.82
CA SER A 95 -20.22 -0.42 12.74
C SER A 95 -19.99 0.23 14.12
N GLY A 96 -19.36 1.41 14.15
CA GLY A 96 -19.11 2.17 15.38
C GLY A 96 -17.88 1.75 16.19
N GLN A 97 -17.06 0.82 15.70
CA GLN A 97 -15.78 0.42 16.31
C GLN A 97 -14.66 0.34 15.26
N GLN A 98 -13.41 0.26 15.70
CA GLN A 98 -12.28 -0.10 14.82
C GLN A 98 -12.26 -1.61 14.67
N ARG A 99 -12.49 -2.11 13.46
CA ARG A 99 -12.50 -3.54 13.14
C ARG A 99 -11.36 -3.95 12.23
N GLY A 100 -10.77 -2.97 11.57
CA GLY A 100 -9.78 -3.17 10.53
C GLY A 100 -10.37 -3.79 9.27
N PHE A 101 -9.59 -3.75 8.20
CA PHE A 101 -9.81 -4.56 7.01
C PHE A 101 -8.47 -4.92 6.37
N VAL A 102 -8.53 -5.89 5.47
CA VAL A 102 -7.46 -6.23 4.52
C VAL A 102 -8.04 -6.05 3.13
N ALA A 103 -7.27 -5.43 2.23
CA ALA A 103 -7.61 -5.29 0.82
C ALA A 103 -6.55 -6.00 -0.03
N ALA A 104 -6.97 -6.65 -1.10
CA ALA A 104 -6.08 -7.18 -2.12
C ALA A 104 -6.27 -6.41 -3.43
N PHE A 105 -5.17 -6.14 -4.12
CA PHE A 105 -5.13 -5.53 -5.44
C PHE A 105 -4.44 -6.51 -6.36
N TYR A 106 -5.21 -7.04 -7.31
CA TYR A 106 -4.73 -7.97 -8.32
C TYR A 106 -4.05 -7.21 -9.45
N SER A 107 -2.99 -7.80 -9.99
CA SER A 107 -2.32 -7.34 -11.22
C SER A 107 -3.18 -7.59 -12.47
#